data_AF-A0A7D9DVR4-F1
#
_entry.id   AF-A0A7D9DVR4-F1
#
_cell.length_a   1.000
_cell.length_b   1.000
_cell.length_c   1.000
_cell.angle_alpha   90.00
_cell.angle_beta   90.00
_cell.angle_gamma   90.00
#
_symmetry.space_group_name_H-M   'P 1'
#
loop_
_entity.id
_entity.type
_entity.pdbx_description
1 polymer ?
#
loop_
_entity_poly.entity_id
_entity_poly.type
_entity_poly.pdbx_seq_one_letter_code
_entity_poly.pdbx_strand_id
1 'polypeptide(L)'
;SLHYWSYPGSLTTPPLSESVTWVVFENPMSVSSEQVAAFREIQASDGSCVCQNFRPTQDLNGRVVKASFKHGHECGHGHSH
;
A
#
# COMPACT_ATOMS: atom_id res chain seq x y z
N SER A 1 11.23 15.48 -1.59
CA SER A 1 11.36 14.27 -0.77
C SER A 1 10.23 13.31 -1.12
N LEU A 2 10.46 12.00 -1.07
CA LEU A 2 9.39 11.02 -1.29
C LEU A 2 8.52 10.90 -0.03
N HIS A 3 7.22 11.08 -0.18
CA HIS A 3 6.24 10.86 0.88
C HIS A 3 5.78 9.40 0.85
N TYR A 4 5.89 8.73 2.00
CA TYR A 4 5.54 7.32 2.13
C TYR A 4 5.21 6.98 3.58
N TRP A 5 4.54 5.84 3.76
CA TRP A 5 4.39 5.16 5.03
C TRP A 5 5.31 3.95 5.10
N SER A 6 5.82 3.62 6.29
CA SER A 6 6.60 2.40 6.51
C SER A 6 6.23 1.67 7.79
N TYR A 7 6.27 0.34 7.74
CA TYR A 7 5.93 -0.53 8.87
C TYR A 7 6.52 -1.95 8.70
N PRO A 8 6.84 -2.65 9.80
CA PRO A 8 7.18 -4.07 9.75
C PRO A 8 5.93 -4.91 9.44
N GLY A 9 6.05 -5.87 8.54
CA GLY A 9 4.97 -6.75 8.16
C GLY A 9 5.47 -8.07 7.58
N SER A 10 4.57 -8.75 6.89
CA SER A 10 4.81 -10.07 6.33
C SER A 10 4.91 -10.06 4.82
N LEU A 11 5.38 -11.16 4.25
CA LEU A 11 5.04 -11.54 2.88
C LEU A 11 3.50 -11.62 2.72
N THR A 12 2.99 -11.26 1.54
CA THR A 12 1.55 -11.37 1.20
C THR A 12 1.20 -12.70 0.55
N THR A 13 2.20 -13.55 0.31
CA THR A 13 2.07 -14.92 -0.18
C THR A 13 2.71 -15.91 0.81
N PRO A 14 2.27 -17.18 0.84
CA PRO A 14 2.90 -18.21 1.67
C PRO A 14 4.43 -18.23 1.50
N PRO A 15 5.20 -18.37 2.59
CA PRO A 15 4.77 -18.77 3.94
C PRO A 15 4.29 -17.63 4.86
N LEU A 16 4.02 -16.42 4.35
CA LEU A 16 3.56 -15.27 5.15
C LEU A 16 4.53 -14.84 6.27
N SER A 17 5.84 -15.09 6.09
CA SER A 17 6.87 -14.74 7.08
C SER A 17 6.90 -13.24 7.40
N GLU A 18 6.99 -12.90 8.68
CA GLU A 18 7.12 -11.52 9.20
C GLU A 18 8.54 -10.97 9.09
N SER A 19 9.07 -10.95 7.87
CA SER A 19 10.47 -10.56 7.59
C SER A 19 10.60 -9.33 6.69
N VAL A 20 9.51 -8.56 6.52
CA VAL A 20 9.45 -7.47 5.54
C VAL A 20 9.30 -6.13 6.25
N THR A 21 10.04 -5.11 5.79
CA THR A 21 9.68 -3.71 6.05
C THR A 21 8.98 -3.17 4.81
N TRP A 22 7.69 -2.87 4.94
CA TRP A 22 6.91 -2.28 3.86
C TRP A 22 7.19 -0.79 3.76
N VAL A 23 7.27 -0.29 2.52
CA VAL A 23 7.31 1.13 2.17
C VAL A 23 6.22 1.38 1.14
N VAL A 24 5.21 2.17 1.50
CA VAL A 24 4.04 2.47 0.66
C VAL A 24 4.06 3.96 0.32
N PHE A 25 4.26 4.30 -0.95
CA PHE A 25 4.32 5.69 -1.40
C PHE A 25 2.94 6.37 -1.35
N GLU A 26 2.93 7.66 -1.02
CA GLU A 26 1.71 8.50 -0.98
C GLU A 26 1.14 8.72 -2.37
N ASN A 27 2.02 8.99 -3.35
CA ASN A 27 1.60 9.29 -4.71
C ASN A 27 1.55 8.00 -5.56
N PRO A 28 0.38 7.63 -6.10
CA PRO A 28 0.28 6.51 -7.02
C PRO A 28 0.89 6.85 -8.39
N MET A 29 1.26 5.81 -9.14
CA MET A 29 1.60 5.96 -10.56
C MET A 29 0.35 5.83 -11.41
N SER A 30 0.19 6.74 -12.37
CA SER A 30 -0.91 6.67 -13.34
C SER A 30 -0.62 5.63 -14.42
N VAL A 31 -1.64 4.87 -14.78
CA VAL A 31 -1.65 3.90 -15.89
C VAL A 31 -2.88 4.14 -16.76
N SER A 32 -2.77 3.84 -18.05
CA SER A 32 -3.90 4.02 -18.98
C SER A 32 -4.97 2.94 -18.78
N SER A 33 -6.19 3.21 -19.22
CA SER A 33 -7.29 2.25 -19.11
C SER A 33 -7.03 0.98 -19.92
N GLU A 34 -6.37 1.12 -21.06
CA GLU A 34 -5.97 0.05 -21.97
C GLU A 34 -4.92 -0.84 -21.32
N GLN A 35 -3.95 -0.25 -20.59
CA GLN A 35 -2.95 -1.00 -19.83
C GLN A 35 -3.59 -1.82 -18.71
N VAL A 36 -4.57 -1.26 -17.99
CA VAL A 36 -5.31 -1.99 -16.95
C VAL A 36 -6.12 -3.13 -17.55
N ALA A 37 -6.77 -2.92 -18.70
CA ALA A 37 -7.50 -3.97 -19.40
C ALA A 37 -6.58 -5.13 -19.80
N ALA A 38 -5.47 -4.83 -20.47
CA ALA A 38 -4.48 -5.83 -20.86
C ALA A 38 -3.89 -6.59 -19.65
N PHE A 39 -3.63 -5.89 -18.54
CA PHE A 39 -3.14 -6.53 -17.32
C PHE A 39 -4.13 -7.54 -16.72
N ARG A 40 -5.44 -7.26 -16.82
CA ARG A 40 -6.51 -8.15 -16.33
C ARG A 40 -6.73 -9.38 -17.21
N GLU A 41 -6.19 -9.41 -18.42
CA GLU A 41 -6.27 -10.54 -19.35
C GLU A 41 -5.13 -11.55 -19.17
N ILE A 42 -4.17 -11.28 -18.29
CA ILE A 42 -3.04 -12.17 -18.03
C ILE A 42 -3.54 -13.52 -17.49
N GLN A 43 -3.04 -14.60 -18.09
CA GLN A 43 -3.31 -15.98 -17.70
C GLN A 43 -2.07 -16.63 -17.10
N ALA A 44 -2.29 -17.58 -16.20
CA ALA A 44 -1.25 -18.46 -15.70
C ALA A 44 -0.83 -19.48 -16.79
N SER A 45 0.24 -20.22 -16.53
CA SER A 45 0.77 -21.20 -17.49
C SER A 45 -0.21 -22.33 -17.83
N ASP A 46 -1.19 -22.59 -16.97
CA ASP A 46 -2.25 -23.58 -17.17
C ASP A 46 -3.50 -23.00 -17.87
N GLY A 47 -3.45 -21.74 -18.31
CA GLY A 47 -4.54 -21.04 -18.99
C GLY A 47 -5.61 -20.49 -18.04
N SER A 48 -5.46 -20.65 -16.72
CA SER A 48 -6.39 -20.05 -15.76
C SER A 48 -6.22 -18.52 -15.69
N CYS A 49 -7.32 -17.80 -15.47
CA CYS A 49 -7.28 -16.35 -15.29
C CYS A 49 -6.55 -16.00 -13.98
N VAL A 50 -5.59 -15.07 -14.06
CA VAL A 50 -4.98 -14.46 -12.88
C VAL A 50 -5.84 -13.29 -12.43
N CYS A 51 -6.90 -13.60 -11.71
CA CYS A 51 -7.83 -12.61 -11.19
C CYS A 51 -7.82 -12.60 -9.64
N GLN A 52 -8.07 -11.42 -9.04
CA GLN A 52 -8.17 -11.23 -7.58
C GLN A 52 -6.93 -11.77 -6.80
N ASN A 53 -5.74 -11.60 -7.38
CA ASN A 53 -4.46 -12.10 -6.87
C ASN A 53 -3.86 -11.21 -5.75
N PHE A 54 -4.68 -10.75 -4.82
CA PHE A 54 -4.24 -9.96 -3.67
C PHE A 54 -4.65 -10.62 -2.37
N ARG A 55 -3.87 -10.40 -1.31
CA ARG A 55 -4.24 -10.78 0.04
C ARG A 55 -5.11 -9.68 0.66
N PRO A 56 -6.24 -10.00 1.32
CA PRO A 56 -7.01 -9.02 2.08
C PRO A 56 -6.15 -8.29 3.13
N THR A 57 -6.56 -7.08 3.49
CA THR A 57 -5.92 -6.33 4.58
C THR A 57 -5.94 -7.15 5.87
N GLN A 58 -4.95 -6.93 6.71
CA GLN A 58 -4.81 -7.61 7.99
C GLN A 58 -4.75 -6.57 9.10
N ASP A 59 -5.20 -6.96 10.29
CA ASP A 59 -5.23 -6.06 11.44
C ASP A 59 -3.83 -5.56 11.80
N LEU A 60 -3.76 -4.32 12.29
CA LEU A 60 -2.48 -3.72 12.66
C LEU A 60 -1.87 -4.38 13.90
N ASN A 61 -2.66 -4.99 14.78
CA ASN A 61 -2.19 -5.68 15.99
C ASN A 61 -1.19 -4.85 16.81
N GLY A 62 -1.47 -3.55 16.97
CA GLY A 62 -0.62 -2.61 17.72
C GLY A 62 0.64 -2.12 16.97
N ARG A 63 0.86 -2.51 15.72
CA ARG A 63 1.98 -1.99 14.91
C ARG A 63 1.82 -0.49 14.65
N VAL A 64 2.93 0.23 14.80
CA VAL A 64 3.01 1.66 14.48
C VAL A 64 3.45 1.83 13.03
N VAL A 65 2.63 2.55 12.26
CA VAL A 65 2.96 2.97 10.89
C VAL A 65 3.63 4.34 10.94
N LYS A 66 4.84 4.46 10.40
CA LYS A 66 5.59 5.71 10.34
C LYS A 66 5.30 6.44 9.03
N ALA A 67 5.18 7.77 9.06
CA ALA A 67 5.11 8.59 7.86
C ALA A 67 6.43 9.34 7.65
N SER A 68 6.89 9.47 6.41
CA SER A 68 8.09 10.26 6.07
C SER A 68 7.85 11.77 5.98
N PHE A 69 6.61 12.18 6.17
CA PHE A 69 6.14 13.56 6.08
C PHE A 69 5.35 13.92 7.35
N LYS A 70 5.27 15.21 7.67
CA LYS A 70 4.39 15.67 8.73
C LYS A 70 2.99 15.75 8.17
N HIS A 71 2.03 15.12 8.83
CA HIS A 71 0.63 15.43 8.59
C HIS A 71 0.42 16.91 8.92
N GLY A 72 -0.19 17.69 8.03
CA GLY A 72 -0.40 19.11 8.24
C GLY A 72 -1.33 19.36 9.42
N HIS A 73 -0.78 19.46 10.63
CA HIS A 73 -1.46 20.10 11.74
C HIS A 73 -1.31 21.62 11.58
N GLU A 74 -2.21 22.24 10.81
CA GLU A 74 -2.69 23.56 11.18
C GLU A 74 -3.68 23.39 12.33
N CYS A 75 -3.17 23.10 13.53
CA CYS A 75 -3.89 23.52 14.73
C CYS A 75 -3.64 25.02 14.87
N GLY A 76 -4.52 25.81 14.23
CA GLY A 76 -4.56 27.26 14.39
C GLY A 76 -4.56 27.63 15.87
N HIS A 77 -3.44 28.17 16.35
CA HIS A 77 -3.41 28.92 17.58
C HIS A 77 -3.96 30.32 17.30
N GLY A 78 -4.98 30.69 18.08
CA GLY A 78 -5.21 32.08 18.46
C GLY A 78 -6.34 32.79 17.73
N HIS A 79 -7.51 32.80 18.35
CA HIS A 79 -8.22 34.06 18.56
C HIS A 79 -8.72 34.11 20.00
N SER A 80 -8.01 34.90 20.80
CA SER A 80 -8.59 35.55 21.97
C SER A 80 -9.72 36.46 21.50
N HIS A 81 -10.92 36.28 22.05
CA HIS A 81 -11.79 37.31 22.58
C HIS A 81 -12.88 36.67 23.44
#